data_AF-A0A8J8K8Y0-F1
#
_entry.id   AF-A0A8J8K8Y0-F1
#
_cell.length_a   1.000
_cell.length_b   1.000
_cell.length_c   1.000
_cell.angle_alpha   90.00
_cell.angle_beta   90.00
_cell.angle_gamma   90.00
#
_symmetry.space_group_name_H-M   'P 1'
#
loop_
_entity.id
_entity.type
_entity.pdbx_description
1 polymer ?
#
loop_
_entity_poly.entity_id
_entity_poly.type
_entity_poly.pdbx_seq_one_letter_code
_entity_poly.pdbx_strand_id
1 'polypeptide(L)'
;MENEKVVDLLNDLITKNYDAEKGYQEAGEKIEHTSLKAYFEAQAKNRYDFGHEIKTLIAKYGGEVIKGTSITGDLHRTWIAIRDAFTSGDKAIYDECIRGEEAFVQEYGEMMTDNILPQDVKDVLRNQKDSAEKALTSLKVMEGFAS
;
A
#
# COMPACT_ATOMS: atom_id res chain seq x y z
N MET A 1 5.10 25.96 6.41
CA MET A 1 5.14 25.38 7.77
C MET A 1 4.05 24.33 8.02
N GLU A 2 2.77 24.64 8.30
CA GLU A 2 1.76 23.57 8.53
C GLU A 2 1.40 22.81 7.24
N ASN A 3 1.02 23.51 6.17
CA ASN A 3 0.74 22.88 4.88
C ASN A 3 1.94 22.13 4.30
N GLU A 4 3.15 22.63 4.55
CA GLU A 4 4.40 22.02 4.08
C GLU A 4 4.62 20.64 4.71
N LYS A 5 4.44 20.51 6.02
CA LYS A 5 4.50 19.20 6.70
C LYS A 5 3.41 18.24 6.24
N VAL A 6 2.21 18.74 5.95
CA VAL A 6 1.13 17.93 5.36
C VAL A 6 1.52 17.46 3.96
N VAL A 7 2.09 18.34 3.14
CA VAL A 7 2.58 18.02 1.79
C VAL A 7 3.72 17.00 1.85
N ASP A 8 4.66 17.13 2.78
CA ASP A 8 5.75 16.16 2.97
C ASP A 8 5.21 14.77 3.30
N LEU A 9 4.30 14.68 4.28
CA LEU A 9 3.66 13.42 4.66
C LEU A 9 2.87 12.81 3.49
N LEU A 10 2.11 13.62 2.74
CA LEU A 10 1.39 13.16 1.56
C LEU A 10 2.36 12.70 0.45
N ASN A 11 3.52 13.33 0.30
CA ASN A 11 4.55 12.91 -0.64
C ASN A 11 5.20 11.57 -0.23
N ASP A 12 5.38 11.32 1.06
CA ASP A 12 5.81 9.99 1.55
C ASP A 12 4.77 8.92 1.23
N LEU A 13 3.48 9.23 1.43
CA LEU A 13 2.38 8.31 1.17
C LEU A 13 2.20 7.98 -0.31
N ILE A 14 2.23 8.96 -1.20
CA ILE A 14 2.08 8.70 -2.64
C ILE A 14 3.25 7.87 -3.17
N THR A 15 4.45 8.14 -2.67
CA THR A 15 5.66 7.37 -3.01
C THR A 15 5.51 5.90 -2.62
N LYS A 16 5.00 5.64 -1.39
CA LYS A 16 4.68 4.27 -0.96
C LYS A 16 3.61 3.63 -1.82
N ASN A 17 2.55 4.35 -2.19
CA ASN A 17 1.53 3.77 -3.07
C ASN A 17 2.11 3.40 -4.45
N TYR A 18 3.03 4.18 -5.01
CA TYR A 18 3.71 3.81 -6.27
C TYR A 18 4.60 2.59 -6.17
N ASP A 19 5.40 2.49 -5.12
CA ASP A 19 6.25 1.33 -4.92
C ASP A 19 5.39 0.06 -4.70
N ALA A 20 4.26 0.18 -3.99
CA ALA A 20 3.33 -0.92 -3.76
C ALA A 20 2.60 -1.32 -5.05
N GLU A 21 2.12 -0.34 -5.83
CA GLU A 21 1.51 -0.55 -7.14
C GLU A 21 2.45 -1.35 -8.05
N LYS A 22 3.70 -0.90 -8.16
CA LYS A 22 4.71 -1.57 -8.98
C LYS A 22 5.02 -2.98 -8.49
N GLY A 23 5.16 -3.17 -7.18
CA GLY A 23 5.35 -4.49 -6.61
C GLY A 23 4.19 -5.43 -6.95
N TYR A 24 2.94 -4.99 -6.78
CA TYR A 24 1.77 -5.80 -7.13
C TYR A 24 1.66 -6.11 -8.62
N GLN A 25 2.02 -5.17 -9.51
CA GLN A 25 2.11 -5.45 -10.94
C GLN A 25 3.14 -6.54 -11.25
N GLU A 26 4.36 -6.39 -10.74
CA GLU A 26 5.43 -7.38 -10.93
C GLU A 26 5.08 -8.75 -10.31
N ALA A 27 4.31 -8.78 -9.21
CA ALA A 27 3.83 -10.02 -8.59
C ALA A 27 2.80 -10.74 -9.45
N GLY A 28 1.82 -9.99 -9.97
CA GLY A 28 0.74 -10.50 -10.82
C GLY A 28 1.24 -11.08 -12.15
N GLU A 29 2.38 -10.60 -12.65
CA GLU A 29 3.04 -11.16 -13.84
C GLU A 29 3.70 -12.53 -13.60
N LYS A 30 4.12 -12.82 -12.37
CA LYS A 30 4.92 -14.01 -12.03
C LYS A 30 4.12 -15.13 -11.39
N ILE A 31 2.94 -14.82 -10.86
CA ILE A 31 2.08 -15.79 -10.20
C ILE A 31 1.30 -16.63 -11.23
N GLU A 32 1.32 -17.95 -11.06
CA GLU A 32 0.48 -18.86 -11.87
C GLU A 32 -0.90 -19.09 -11.23
N HIS A 33 -0.98 -18.98 -9.90
CA HIS A 33 -2.22 -19.18 -9.15
C HIS A 33 -3.25 -18.07 -9.42
N THR A 34 -4.36 -18.44 -10.08
CA THR A 34 -5.38 -17.51 -10.58
C THR A 34 -5.96 -16.58 -9.51
N SER A 35 -6.19 -17.06 -8.28
CA SER A 35 -6.75 -16.23 -7.21
C SER A 35 -5.75 -15.20 -6.69
N LEU A 36 -4.47 -15.56 -6.59
CA LEU A 36 -3.41 -14.62 -6.19
C LEU A 36 -3.15 -13.61 -7.30
N LYS A 37 -3.22 -14.03 -8.57
CA LYS A 37 -3.16 -13.11 -9.70
C LYS A 37 -4.23 -12.03 -9.63
N ALA A 38 -5.49 -12.44 -9.48
CA ALA A 38 -6.61 -11.52 -9.35
C ALA A 38 -6.46 -10.59 -8.13
N TYR A 39 -5.94 -11.11 -7.01
CA TYR A 39 -5.63 -10.30 -5.84
C TYR A 39 -4.58 -9.21 -6.16
N PHE A 40 -3.46 -9.58 -6.78
CA PHE A 40 -2.40 -8.63 -7.12
C PHE A 40 -2.85 -7.58 -8.14
N GLU A 41 -3.61 -7.95 -9.16
CA GLU A 41 -4.20 -7.00 -10.12
C GLU A 41 -5.14 -6.01 -9.41
N ALA A 42 -5.98 -6.49 -8.49
CA ALA A 42 -6.86 -5.64 -7.69
C ALA A 42 -6.08 -4.70 -6.77
N GLN A 43 -5.01 -5.17 -6.12
CA GLN A 43 -4.20 -4.30 -5.26
C GLN A 43 -3.40 -3.27 -6.04
N ALA A 44 -2.83 -3.62 -7.19
CA ALA A 44 -2.18 -2.65 -8.07
C ALA A 44 -3.16 -1.51 -8.43
N LYS A 45 -4.40 -1.86 -8.78
CA LYS A 45 -5.45 -0.87 -9.04
C LYS A 45 -5.78 0.00 -7.81
N ASN A 46 -5.91 -0.61 -6.63
CA ASN A 46 -6.17 0.16 -5.39
C ASN A 46 -5.08 1.18 -5.13
N ARG A 47 -3.80 0.78 -5.21
CA ARG A 47 -2.65 1.66 -4.96
C ARG A 47 -2.57 2.80 -5.98
N TYR A 48 -2.90 2.51 -7.24
CA TYR A 48 -3.03 3.53 -8.29
C TYR A 48 -4.11 4.58 -7.93
N ASP A 49 -5.31 4.11 -7.56
CA ASP A 49 -6.43 4.99 -7.21
C ASP A 49 -6.11 5.82 -5.96
N PHE A 50 -5.49 5.23 -4.93
CA PHE A 50 -5.02 5.91 -3.72
C PHE A 50 -4.00 7.00 -4.03
N GLY A 51 -3.08 6.71 -4.95
CA GLY A 51 -2.12 7.69 -5.43
C GLY A 51 -2.82 8.94 -5.99
N HIS A 52 -3.91 8.81 -6.75
CA HIS A 52 -4.65 9.95 -7.29
C HIS A 52 -5.39 10.77 -6.23
N GLU A 53 -5.97 10.12 -5.22
CA GLU A 53 -6.57 10.81 -4.07
C GLU A 53 -5.51 11.66 -3.35
N ILE A 54 -4.33 11.08 -3.11
CA ILE A 54 -3.22 11.77 -2.45
C ILE A 54 -2.70 12.94 -3.30
N LYS A 55 -2.56 12.79 -4.62
CA LYS A 55 -2.21 13.92 -5.52
C LYS A 55 -3.17 15.09 -5.38
N THR A 56 -4.46 14.78 -5.29
CA THR A 56 -5.51 15.80 -5.17
C THR A 56 -5.34 16.59 -3.88
N LEU A 57 -4.99 15.90 -2.77
CA LEU A 57 -4.66 16.55 -1.51
C LEU A 57 -3.38 17.38 -1.60
N ILE A 58 -2.30 16.85 -2.18
CA ILE A 58 -1.02 17.58 -2.35
C ILE A 58 -1.27 18.91 -3.07
N ALA A 59 -2.01 18.90 -4.18
CA ALA A 59 -2.37 20.09 -4.93
C ALA A 59 -3.24 21.05 -4.09
N LYS A 60 -4.20 20.53 -3.33
CA LYS A 60 -5.06 21.33 -2.43
C LYS A 60 -4.25 22.08 -1.37
N TYR A 61 -3.18 21.48 -0.85
CA TYR A 61 -2.29 22.10 0.14
C TYR A 61 -1.19 22.98 -0.48
N GLY A 62 -1.21 23.16 -1.82
CA GLY A 62 -0.26 24.01 -2.55
C GLY A 62 1.11 23.37 -2.75
N GLY A 63 1.21 22.04 -2.63
CA GLY A 63 2.42 21.28 -2.88
C GLY A 63 2.49 20.72 -4.30
N GLU A 64 3.66 20.17 -4.64
CA GLU A 64 3.88 19.41 -5.86
C GLU A 64 4.18 17.94 -5.51
N VAL A 65 3.81 17.04 -6.41
CA VAL A 65 4.15 15.63 -6.29
C VAL A 65 5.65 15.47 -6.57
N ILE A 66 6.39 15.10 -5.55
CA ILE A 66 7.80 14.76 -5.67
C ILE A 66 7.86 13.34 -6.24
N LYS A 67 8.19 13.24 -7.53
CA LYS A 67 8.40 11.95 -8.17
C LYS A 67 9.71 11.36 -7.66
N GLY A 68 9.59 10.35 -6.81
CA GLY A 68 10.69 9.51 -6.36
C GLY A 68 10.16 8.11 -6.04
N THR A 69 11.06 7.14 -5.94
CA THR A 69 10.81 5.89 -5.20
C THR A 69 11.11 6.15 -3.73
N SER A 70 10.45 5.41 -2.83
CA SER A 70 10.73 5.54 -1.41
C SER A 70 12.17 5.09 -1.15
N ILE A 71 12.99 5.96 -0.58
CA ILE A 71 14.29 5.54 -0.02
C ILE A 71 14.05 4.76 1.28
N THR A 72 12.85 4.83 1.87
CA THR A 72 12.53 4.23 3.18
C THR A 72 12.03 2.80 3.04
N GLY A 73 13.01 1.89 3.09
CA GLY A 73 13.03 0.72 3.97
C GLY A 73 11.90 -0.31 3.86
N ASP A 74 10.73 -0.02 4.41
CA ASP A 74 9.74 -1.07 4.74
C ASP A 74 9.03 -1.63 3.51
N LEU A 75 8.58 -0.75 2.63
CA LEU A 75 7.84 -1.21 1.46
C LEU A 75 8.75 -1.90 0.43
N HIS A 76 9.96 -1.37 0.24
CA HIS A 76 10.95 -2.02 -0.62
C HIS A 76 11.34 -3.41 -0.07
N ARG A 77 11.45 -3.55 1.26
CA ARG A 77 11.69 -4.84 1.91
C ARG A 77 10.52 -5.81 1.73
N THR A 78 9.28 -5.35 1.90
CA THR A 78 8.08 -6.16 1.64
C THR A 78 8.07 -6.66 0.20
N TRP A 79 8.36 -5.79 -0.77
CA TRP A 79 8.45 -6.21 -2.18
C TRP A 79 9.52 -7.27 -2.41
N ILE A 80 10.73 -7.10 -1.85
CA ILE A 80 11.80 -8.09 -1.95
C ILE A 80 11.37 -9.42 -1.34
N ALA A 81 10.72 -9.39 -0.17
CA ALA A 81 10.25 -10.60 0.49
C ALA A 81 9.16 -11.32 -0.32
N ILE A 82 8.22 -10.61 -0.95
CA ILE A 82 7.24 -11.20 -1.88
C ILE A 82 7.98 -11.88 -3.03
N ARG A 83 8.99 -11.20 -3.59
CA ARG A 83 9.78 -11.75 -4.68
C ARG A 83 10.48 -13.06 -4.28
N ASP A 84 11.09 -13.07 -3.10
CA ASP A 84 11.83 -14.22 -2.61
C ASP A 84 10.87 -15.38 -2.27
N ALA A 85 9.65 -15.06 -1.81
CA ALA A 85 8.59 -16.03 -1.53
C ALA A 85 8.11 -16.80 -2.79
N PHE A 86 8.22 -16.24 -4.00
CA PHE A 86 7.89 -16.98 -5.24
C PHE A 86 8.69 -18.29 -5.40
N THR A 87 9.90 -18.36 -4.84
CA THR A 87 10.71 -19.58 -4.86
C THR A 87 10.27 -20.62 -3.83
N SER A 88 9.43 -20.21 -2.88
CA SER A 88 9.00 -21.00 -1.71
C SER A 88 7.56 -21.53 -1.82
N GLY A 89 6.81 -21.13 -2.85
CA GLY A 89 5.46 -21.60 -3.15
C GLY A 89 4.34 -20.69 -2.63
N ASP A 90 3.11 -20.99 -3.03
CA ASP A 90 1.93 -20.11 -2.85
C ASP A 90 1.68 -19.71 -1.39
N LYS A 91 1.87 -20.64 -0.42
CA LYS A 91 1.69 -20.32 1.00
C LYS A 91 2.63 -19.21 1.47
N ALA A 92 3.91 -19.27 1.08
CA ALA A 92 4.88 -18.25 1.45
C ALA A 92 4.50 -16.89 0.85
N ILE A 93 3.89 -16.87 -0.34
CA ILE A 93 3.39 -15.65 -0.98
C ILE A 93 2.19 -15.10 -0.20
N TYR A 94 1.24 -15.95 0.21
CA TYR A 94 0.11 -15.54 1.05
C TYR A 94 0.58 -14.94 2.39
N ASP A 95 1.48 -15.61 3.10
CA ASP A 95 2.05 -15.16 4.37
C ASP A 95 2.68 -13.76 4.24
N GLU A 96 3.41 -13.55 3.15
CA GLU A 96 4.11 -12.30 2.90
C GLU A 96 3.17 -11.17 2.46
N CYS A 97 2.13 -11.46 1.68
CA CYS A 97 1.07 -10.52 1.36
C CYS A 97 0.31 -10.08 2.63
N ILE A 98 0.01 -11.02 3.52
CA ILE A 98 -0.62 -10.75 4.82
C ILE A 98 0.26 -9.81 5.64
N ARG A 99 1.56 -10.12 5.76
CA ARG A 99 2.54 -9.30 6.47
C ARG A 99 2.62 -7.88 5.88
N GLY A 100 2.61 -7.75 4.56
CA GLY A 100 2.63 -6.48 3.86
C GLY A 100 1.40 -5.61 4.14
N GLU A 101 0.20 -6.18 4.05
CA GLU A 101 -1.04 -5.46 4.35
C GLU A 101 -1.18 -5.11 5.84
N GLU A 102 -0.72 -5.98 6.75
CA GLU A 102 -0.67 -5.66 8.20
C GLU A 102 0.24 -4.46 8.48
N ALA A 103 1.44 -4.43 7.89
CA ALA A 103 2.36 -3.31 8.00
C ALA A 103 1.74 -2.01 7.45
N PHE A 104 1.07 -2.08 6.29
CA PHE A 104 0.38 -0.94 5.70
C PHE A 104 -0.72 -0.39 6.62
N VAL A 105 -1.58 -1.27 7.16
CA VAL A 105 -2.68 -0.90 8.07
C VAL A 105 -2.15 -0.27 9.35
N GLN A 106 -1.10 -0.82 9.93
CA GLN A 106 -0.46 -0.28 11.13
C GLN A 106 0.10 1.11 10.86
N GLU A 107 0.89 1.27 9.80
CA GLU A 107 1.55 2.52 9.45
C GLU A 107 0.54 3.65 9.17
N TYR A 108 -0.52 3.37 8.41
CA TYR A 108 -1.62 4.33 8.20
C TYR A 108 -2.31 4.70 9.51
N GLY A 109 -2.51 3.72 10.41
CA GLY A 109 -3.05 3.96 11.75
C GLY A 109 -2.18 4.90 12.58
N GLU A 110 -0.86 4.70 12.56
CA GLU A 110 0.12 5.55 13.25
C GLU A 110 0.14 6.98 12.69
N MET A 111 0.17 7.13 11.36
CA MET A 111 0.14 8.46 10.72
C MET A 111 -1.10 9.27 11.07
N MET A 112 -2.27 8.62 11.17
CA MET A 112 -3.52 9.28 11.53
C MET A 112 -3.54 9.83 12.98
N THR A 113 -2.62 9.40 13.85
CA THR A 113 -2.47 9.94 15.20
C THR A 113 -1.81 11.32 15.23
N ASP A 114 -1.19 11.74 14.13
CA ASP A 114 -0.59 13.06 14.04
C ASP A 114 -1.68 14.16 14.09
N ASN A 115 -1.54 15.07 15.05
CA ASN A 115 -2.45 16.20 15.24
C ASN A 115 -2.31 17.26 14.15
N ILE A 116 -1.24 17.22 13.35
CA ILE A 116 -1.06 18.14 12.23
C ILE A 116 -1.97 17.81 11.05
N LEU A 117 -2.48 16.58 10.95
CA LEU A 117 -3.25 16.16 9.79
C LEU A 117 -4.66 16.78 9.80
N PRO A 118 -5.01 17.54 8.75
CA PRO A 118 -6.35 18.06 8.57
C PRO A 118 -7.39 16.93 8.39
N GLN A 119 -8.65 17.24 8.66
CA GLN A 119 -9.72 16.23 8.71
C GLN A 119 -9.90 15.50 7.37
N ASP A 120 -9.85 16.22 6.26
CA ASP A 120 -9.98 15.66 4.91
C ASP A 120 -8.82 14.72 4.55
N VAL A 121 -7.60 15.01 5.02
CA VAL A 121 -6.48 14.07 4.90
C VAL A 121 -6.74 12.82 5.72
N LYS A 122 -7.16 12.97 6.98
CA LYS A 122 -7.53 11.84 7.85
C LYS A 122 -8.63 10.97 7.26
N ASP A 123 -9.60 11.57 6.58
CA ASP A 123 -10.69 10.84 5.93
C ASP A 123 -10.21 10.00 4.75
N VAL A 124 -9.31 10.54 3.91
CA VAL A 124 -8.67 9.77 2.85
C VAL A 124 -7.84 8.62 3.42
N LEU A 125 -7.00 8.86 4.43
CA LEU A 125 -6.20 7.79 5.05
C LEU A 125 -7.08 6.70 5.66
N ARG A 126 -8.18 7.08 6.31
CA ARG A 126 -9.14 6.11 6.86
C ARG A 126 -9.72 5.23 5.77
N ASN A 127 -10.19 5.82 4.67
CA ASN A 127 -10.79 5.05 3.57
C ASN A 127 -9.78 4.08 2.93
N GLN A 128 -8.53 4.50 2.77
CA GLN A 128 -7.46 3.66 2.24
C GLN A 128 -7.08 2.53 3.21
N LYS A 129 -7.00 2.83 4.51
CA LYS A 129 -6.79 1.82 5.57
C LYS A 129 -7.92 0.81 5.62
N ASP A 130 -9.18 1.24 5.59
CA ASP A 130 -10.35 0.36 5.58
C ASP A 130 -10.36 -0.57 4.35
N SER A 131 -9.88 -0.09 3.21
CA SER A 131 -9.71 -0.91 2.01
C SER A 131 -8.62 -1.97 2.19
N ALA A 132 -7.47 -1.60 2.78
CA ALA A 132 -6.40 -2.53 3.11
C ALA A 132 -6.84 -3.59 4.15
N GLU A 133 -7.62 -3.21 5.17
CA GLU A 133 -8.19 -4.16 6.15
C GLU A 133 -9.12 -5.19 5.49
N LYS A 134 -9.92 -4.77 4.50
CA LYS A 134 -10.75 -5.68 3.70
C LYS A 134 -9.91 -6.61 2.83
N ALA A 135 -8.83 -6.10 2.24
CA ALA A 135 -7.88 -6.89 1.47
C ALA A 135 -7.19 -7.95 2.36
N LEU A 136 -6.72 -7.56 3.54
CA LEU A 136 -6.13 -8.43 4.55
C LEU A 136 -7.09 -9.55 4.99
N THR A 137 -8.35 -9.19 5.25
CA THR A 137 -9.39 -10.17 5.59
C THR A 137 -9.59 -11.18 4.46
N SER A 138 -9.63 -10.70 3.22
CA SER A 138 -9.79 -11.56 2.04
C SER A 138 -8.59 -12.50 1.85
N LEU A 139 -7.36 -12.02 2.06
CA LEU A 139 -6.15 -12.83 2.03
C LEU A 139 -6.18 -13.96 3.07
N LYS A 140 -6.50 -13.65 4.32
CA LYS A 140 -6.57 -14.64 5.41
C LYS A 140 -7.60 -15.74 5.12
N VAL A 141 -8.72 -15.37 4.51
CA VAL A 141 -9.73 -16.34 4.06
C VAL A 141 -9.19 -17.21 2.92
N MET A 142 -8.54 -16.62 1.91
CA MET A 142 -7.96 -17.36 0.80
C MET A 142 -6.84 -18.32 1.25
N GLU A 143 -5.96 -17.91 2.16
CA GLU A 143 -4.91 -18.75 2.73
C GLU A 143 -5.49 -19.98 3.44
N GLY A 144 -6.56 -19.80 4.21
CA GLY A 144 -7.26 -20.90 4.89
C GLY A 144 -7.89 -21.92 3.93
N PHE A 145 -8.20 -21.53 2.69
CA PHE A 145 -8.66 -22.45 1.64
C PHE A 145 -7.52 -23.10 0.84
N ALA A 146 -6.32 -22.54 0.91
CA ALA A 146 -5.12 -23.05 0.23
C ALA A 146 -4.31 -24.05 1.09
N SER A 147 -4.73 -24.27 2.35
CA SER A 147 -4.08 -25.15 3.34
C SER A 147 -4.54 -26.60 3.29
#